data_AF-A0A6C0JBH8-F1
#
_entry.id   AF-A0A6C0JBH8-F1
#
_cell.length_a   1.000
_cell.length_b   1.000
_cell.length_c   1.000
_cell.angle_alpha   90.00
_cell.angle_beta   90.00
_cell.angle_gamma   90.00
#
_symmetry.space_group_name_H-M   'P 1'
#
loop_
_entity.id
_entity.type
_entity.pdbx_description
1 polymer ?
#
loop_
_entity_poly.entity_id
_entity_poly.type
_entity_poly.pdbx_seq_one_letter_code
_entity_poly.pdbx_strand_id
1 'polypeptide(L)'
;MSSMTSTDAHQQYNGCKFVFAYYDDIDFCWYVQPRRFLLTKCEIKHMLLGQFIQSNWFKKEYTKNSQALFVVLKVKIDCSTKTIEKDMNSLKNPFPSFYDIPPYAIEASYFAMPRDIMTECHNKANEDDGFKFTLRARNNTLDKLTIKIYKNPLNYNILITLPSFDTPLNI
;
A
#
# COMPACT_ATOMS: atom_id res chain seq x y z
N MET A 1 11.58 24.15 27.93
CA MET A 1 10.40 23.39 27.47
C MET A 1 10.84 22.51 26.30
N SER A 2 11.13 21.24 26.56
CA SER A 2 11.50 20.27 25.52
C SER A 2 10.21 19.57 25.05
N SER A 3 9.74 19.89 23.83
CA SER A 3 8.68 19.12 23.21
C SER A 3 9.29 17.86 22.60
N MET A 4 9.45 16.81 23.40
CA MET A 4 9.64 15.47 22.89
C MET A 4 8.38 15.08 22.13
N THR A 5 8.41 15.22 20.81
CA THR A 5 7.43 14.62 19.92
C THR A 5 7.50 13.12 20.12
N SER A 6 6.48 12.58 20.78
CA SER A 6 6.12 11.16 20.83
C SER A 6 5.95 10.66 19.40
N THR A 7 7.07 10.37 18.74
CA THR A 7 7.06 9.69 17.45
C THR A 7 6.69 8.26 17.79
N ASP A 8 5.44 7.88 17.51
CA ASP A 8 4.87 6.56 17.82
C ASP A 8 5.90 5.46 17.54
N ALA A 9 6.42 4.81 18.59
CA ALA A 9 7.40 3.73 18.45
C ALA A 9 6.88 2.60 17.54
N HIS A 10 5.56 2.51 17.40
CA HIS A 10 4.83 1.61 16.52
C HIS A 10 4.73 2.08 15.07
N GLN A 11 5.38 3.16 14.63
CA GLN A 11 5.34 3.62 13.22
C GLN A 11 6.71 3.65 12.55
N GLN A 12 7.74 3.14 13.24
CA GLN A 12 9.11 3.16 12.75
C GLN A 12 9.84 1.84 13.03
N TYR A 13 10.76 1.49 12.14
CA TYR A 13 11.65 0.35 12.27
C TYR A 13 13.02 0.74 11.72
N ASN A 14 14.07 0.62 12.55
CA ASN A 14 15.45 0.95 12.19
C ASN A 14 15.60 2.36 11.55
N GLY A 15 14.99 3.38 12.16
CA GLY A 15 15.02 4.76 11.65
C GLY A 15 14.22 5.00 10.37
N CYS A 16 13.48 3.99 9.90
CA CYS A 16 12.68 4.04 8.69
C CYS A 16 11.19 4.01 9.01
N LYS A 17 10.39 4.50 8.08
CA LYS A 17 8.93 4.33 8.05
C LYS A 17 8.51 3.58 6.79
N PHE A 18 7.32 3.02 6.86
CA PHE A 18 6.66 2.39 5.72
C PHE A 18 5.49 3.24 5.27
N VAL A 19 5.42 3.53 3.98
CA VAL A 19 4.34 4.31 3.37
C VAL A 19 3.67 3.50 2.27
N PHE A 20 2.36 3.70 2.13
CA PHE A 20 1.55 3.04 1.12
C PHE A 20 1.31 4.01 -0.04
N ALA A 21 1.55 3.56 -1.26
CA ALA A 21 1.22 4.29 -2.47
C ALA A 21 0.32 3.45 -3.37
N TYR A 22 -0.50 4.13 -4.16
CA TYR A 22 -1.36 3.50 -5.15
C TYR A 22 -1.37 4.34 -6.43
N TYR A 23 -1.50 3.68 -7.57
CA TYR A 23 -1.64 4.37 -8.85
C TYR A 23 -3.11 4.62 -9.14
N ASP A 24 -3.43 5.81 -9.62
CA ASP A 24 -4.75 6.19 -10.09
C ASP A 24 -4.77 6.21 -11.62
N ASP A 25 -5.67 5.43 -12.21
CA ASP A 25 -5.80 5.27 -13.66
C ASP A 25 -6.59 6.39 -14.34
N ILE A 26 -7.27 7.25 -13.57
CA ILE A 26 -7.98 8.44 -14.07
C ILE A 26 -7.02 9.62 -14.14
N ASP A 27 -6.28 9.84 -13.05
CA ASP A 27 -5.33 10.95 -12.93
C ASP A 27 -3.95 10.64 -13.53
N PHE A 28 -3.73 9.37 -13.90
CA PHE A 28 -2.47 8.83 -14.42
C PHE A 28 -1.26 9.12 -13.51
N CYS A 29 -1.45 9.05 -12.20
CA CYS A 29 -0.41 9.41 -11.24
C CYS A 29 -0.39 8.50 -10.01
N TRP A 30 0.75 8.48 -9.34
CA TRP A 30 0.91 7.85 -8.03
C TRP A 30 0.46 8.79 -6.92
N TYR A 31 -0.32 8.26 -6.00
CA TYR A 31 -0.69 8.91 -4.74
C TYR A 31 -0.02 8.20 -3.57
N VAL A 32 0.58 8.97 -2.66
CA VAL A 32 1.24 8.45 -1.45
C VAL A 32 0.41 8.78 -0.22
N GLN A 33 -0.03 7.76 0.49
CA GLN A 33 -0.85 7.94 1.69
C GLN A 33 -0.08 8.71 2.76
N PRO A 34 -0.64 9.80 3.31
CA PRO A 34 0.00 10.57 4.38
C PRO A 34 0.04 9.79 5.70
N ARG A 35 -0.89 8.85 5.89
CA ARG A 35 -0.95 7.96 7.04
C ARG A 35 0.10 6.85 6.89
N ARG A 36 0.76 6.53 8.00
CA ARG A 36 1.78 5.48 8.09
C ARG A 36 1.16 4.19 8.59
N PHE A 37 1.79 3.07 8.26
CA PHE A 37 1.44 1.80 8.87
C PHE A 37 1.78 1.78 10.36
N LEU A 38 0.91 1.15 11.15
CA LEU A 38 1.27 0.68 12.48
C LEU A 38 2.04 -0.63 12.33
N LEU A 39 3.24 -0.66 12.87
CA LEU A 39 4.22 -1.72 12.76
C LEU A 39 4.19 -2.62 13.98
N THR A 40 4.27 -3.92 13.75
CA THR A 40 4.39 -4.94 14.78
C THR A 40 5.44 -5.96 14.35
N LYS A 41 6.42 -6.21 15.23
CA LYS A 41 7.43 -7.24 15.01
C LYS A 41 6.86 -8.58 15.45
N CYS A 42 6.91 -9.59 14.58
CA CYS A 42 6.63 -10.96 14.93
C CYS A 42 7.95 -11.72 15.03
N GLU A 43 8.52 -11.77 16.24
CA GLU A 43 9.83 -12.39 16.49
C GLU A 43 9.86 -13.87 16.11
N ILE A 44 8.80 -14.61 16.45
CA ILE A 44 8.67 -16.06 16.17
C ILE A 44 8.72 -16.37 14.67
N LYS A 45 8.15 -15.49 13.84
CA LYS A 45 8.10 -15.67 12.38
C LYS A 45 9.23 -14.93 11.67
N HIS A 46 10.05 -14.17 12.38
CA HIS A 46 11.01 -13.22 11.82
C HIS A 46 10.40 -12.28 10.77
N MET A 47 9.20 -11.76 11.03
CA MET A 47 8.46 -10.88 10.12
C MET A 47 8.21 -9.50 10.75
N LEU A 48 8.20 -8.48 9.90
CA LEU A 48 7.60 -7.19 10.21
C LEU A 48 6.22 -7.11 9.57
N LEU A 49 5.23 -6.79 10.40
CA LEU A 49 3.86 -6.56 9.98
C LEU A 49 3.60 -5.06 10.00
N GLY A 50 2.93 -4.53 8.99
CA GLY A 50 2.41 -3.16 8.99
C GLY A 50 0.94 -3.14 8.64
N GLN A 51 0.11 -2.42 9.38
CA GLN A 51 -1.34 -2.37 9.12
C GLN A 51 -1.94 -0.97 9.25
N PHE A 52 -2.93 -0.69 8.40
CA PHE A 52 -3.87 0.41 8.61
C PHE A 52 -5.00 -0.12 9.50
N ILE A 53 -5.30 0.56 10.61
CA ILE A 53 -6.29 0.09 11.60
C ILE A 53 -7.70 0.59 11.34
N GLN A 54 -7.87 1.66 10.55
CA GLN A 54 -9.18 2.22 10.23
C GLN A 54 -9.39 2.27 8.71
N SER A 55 -10.59 1.90 8.25
CA SER A 55 -10.92 1.87 6.83
C SER A 55 -10.95 3.24 6.17
N ASN A 56 -11.13 4.32 6.96
CA ASN A 56 -11.03 5.70 6.48
C ASN A 56 -9.58 6.15 6.24
N TRP A 57 -8.56 5.42 6.71
CA TRP A 57 -7.15 5.75 6.43
C TRP A 57 -6.77 5.43 4.99
N PHE A 58 -7.43 4.44 4.38
CA PHE A 58 -7.35 4.17 2.96
C PHE A 58 -8.65 3.54 2.49
N LYS A 59 -9.31 4.24 1.57
CA LYS A 59 -10.49 3.77 0.86
C LYS A 59 -10.41 4.26 -0.58
N LYS A 60 -10.25 3.34 -1.52
CA LYS A 60 -10.25 3.65 -2.95
C LYS A 60 -11.23 2.73 -3.67
N GLU A 61 -11.95 3.33 -4.59
CA GLU A 61 -12.95 2.67 -5.42
C GLU A 61 -12.36 2.26 -6.76
N TYR A 62 -12.70 1.05 -7.21
CA TYR A 62 -12.22 0.49 -8.47
C TYR A 62 -13.37 -0.10 -9.27
N THR A 63 -13.39 0.21 -10.57
CA THR A 63 -14.33 -0.38 -11.53
C THR A 63 -13.93 -1.81 -11.90
N LYS A 64 -14.82 -2.56 -12.57
CA LYS A 64 -14.55 -3.96 -12.95
C LYS A 64 -13.42 -4.10 -13.96
N ASN A 65 -13.24 -3.09 -14.80
CA ASN A 65 -12.30 -3.13 -15.93
C ASN A 65 -10.96 -2.45 -15.65
N SER A 66 -10.78 -1.90 -14.44
CA SER A 66 -9.53 -1.26 -14.04
C SER A 66 -8.48 -2.27 -13.60
N GLN A 67 -7.28 -1.77 -13.35
CA GLN A 67 -6.23 -2.47 -12.63
C GLN A 67 -5.96 -1.73 -11.33
N ALA A 68 -5.55 -2.44 -10.28
CA ALA A 68 -5.09 -1.81 -9.06
C ALA A 68 -3.59 -2.06 -8.89
N LEU A 69 -2.81 -0.99 -8.71
CA LEU A 69 -1.37 -1.06 -8.50
C LEU A 69 -1.03 -0.38 -7.19
N PHE A 70 -0.21 -1.04 -6.39
CA PHE A 70 0.17 -0.59 -5.06
C PHE A 70 1.67 -0.71 -4.87
N VAL A 71 2.23 0.18 -4.06
CA VAL A 71 3.61 0.09 -3.60
C VAL A 71 3.66 0.30 -2.10
N VAL A 72 4.40 -0.57 -1.40
CA VAL A 72 4.83 -0.31 -0.04
C VAL A 72 6.29 0.13 -0.10
N LEU A 73 6.59 1.33 0.39
CA LEU A 73 7.93 1.91 0.37
C LEU A 73 8.49 1.97 1.78
N LYS A 74 9.72 1.50 1.97
CA LYS A 74 10.54 1.75 3.15
C LYS A 74 11.45 2.94 2.88
N VAL A 75 11.29 4.00 3.66
CA VAL A 75 12.05 5.25 3.51
C VAL A 75 12.53 5.74 4.87
N LYS A 76 13.52 6.63 4.89
CA LYS A 76 13.92 7.29 6.13
C LYS A 76 12.76 8.08 6.74
N ILE A 77 12.73 8.17 8.06
CA ILE A 77 11.61 8.75 8.83
C ILE A 77 11.31 10.22 8.46
N ASP A 78 12.34 10.96 8.06
CA ASP A 78 12.34 12.38 7.70
C ASP A 78 11.83 12.67 6.28
N CYS A 79 11.79 11.69 5.37
CA CYS A 79 11.30 11.89 4.01
C CYS A 79 9.79 12.20 3.97
N SER A 80 9.37 13.40 3.59
CA SER A 80 7.95 13.77 3.48
C SER A 80 7.20 12.92 2.44
N THR A 81 5.96 12.50 2.75
CA THR A 81 5.11 11.77 1.78
C THR A 81 4.80 12.61 0.55
N LYS A 82 4.67 13.94 0.69
CA LYS A 82 4.49 14.86 -0.44
C LYS A 82 5.71 14.89 -1.36
N THR A 83 6.92 14.79 -0.79
CA THR A 83 8.16 14.72 -1.58
C THR A 83 8.22 13.40 -2.34
N ILE A 84 7.92 12.28 -1.66
CA ILE A 84 7.86 10.95 -2.28
C ILE A 84 6.86 10.95 -3.44
N GLU A 85 5.65 11.47 -3.24
CA GLU A 85 4.62 11.55 -4.28
C GLU A 85 5.07 12.39 -5.48
N LYS A 86 5.65 13.57 -5.22
CA LYS A 86 6.20 14.42 -6.28
C LYS A 86 7.27 13.69 -7.09
N ASP A 87 8.19 13.01 -6.41
CA ASP A 87 9.31 12.33 -7.05
C ASP A 87 8.85 11.10 -7.83
N MET A 88 7.86 10.35 -7.32
CA MET A 88 7.25 9.22 -8.02
C MET A 88 6.61 9.62 -9.35
N ASN A 89 6.08 10.83 -9.43
CA ASN A 89 5.44 11.36 -10.64
C ASN A 89 6.38 12.20 -11.52
N SER A 90 7.64 12.39 -11.11
CA SER A 90 8.57 13.32 -11.77
C SER A 90 8.97 12.88 -13.18
N LEU A 91 9.08 11.57 -13.41
CA LEU A 91 9.45 10.99 -14.71
C LEU A 91 8.32 11.06 -15.74
N LYS A 92 7.08 11.35 -15.30
CA LYS A 92 5.89 11.39 -16.16
C LYS A 92 5.78 10.17 -17.06
N ASN A 93 6.10 9.00 -16.52
CA ASN A 93 6.02 7.76 -17.27
C ASN A 93 4.58 7.55 -17.75
N PRO A 94 4.37 7.20 -19.03
CA PRO A 94 3.03 6.98 -19.56
C PRO A 94 2.34 5.76 -18.93
N PHE A 95 3.13 4.86 -18.33
CA PHE A 95 2.65 3.67 -17.65
C PHE A 95 3.36 3.51 -16.31
N PRO A 96 2.64 3.17 -15.24
CA PRO A 96 3.22 2.95 -13.93
C PRO A 96 4.17 1.74 -13.94
N SER A 97 5.35 1.91 -13.35
CA SER A 97 6.38 0.87 -13.31
C SER A 97 7.21 0.95 -12.03
N PHE A 98 8.07 -0.06 -11.82
CA PHE A 98 9.03 -0.05 -10.73
C PHE A 98 10.05 1.11 -10.84
N TYR A 99 10.25 1.67 -12.04
CA TYR A 99 11.14 2.82 -12.24
C TYR A 99 10.57 4.14 -11.73
N ASP A 100 9.29 4.19 -11.37
CA ASP A 100 8.69 5.36 -10.72
C ASP A 100 9.16 5.49 -9.26
N ILE A 101 9.78 4.46 -8.70
CA ILE A 101 10.16 4.45 -7.28
C ILE A 101 11.39 5.35 -7.09
N PRO A 102 11.36 6.32 -6.15
CA PRO A 102 12.48 7.22 -5.95
C PRO A 102 13.75 6.47 -5.54
N PRO A 103 14.93 6.88 -6.03
CA PRO A 103 16.18 6.14 -5.80
C PRO A 103 16.64 6.11 -4.34
N TYR A 104 16.08 6.97 -3.49
CA TYR A 104 16.35 6.99 -2.04
C TYR A 104 15.44 6.06 -1.23
N ALA A 105 14.47 5.38 -1.87
CA ALA A 105 13.72 4.32 -1.21
C ALA A 105 14.68 3.17 -0.86
N ILE A 106 14.67 2.75 0.40
CA ILE A 106 15.57 1.71 0.91
C ILE A 106 15.13 0.35 0.38
N GLU A 107 13.83 0.10 0.46
CA GLU A 107 13.16 -1.08 -0.09
C GLU A 107 11.82 -0.63 -0.66
N ALA A 108 11.34 -1.37 -1.66
CA ALA A 108 10.02 -1.16 -2.20
C ALA A 108 9.41 -2.49 -2.65
N SER A 109 8.14 -2.68 -2.36
CA SER A 109 7.39 -3.88 -2.73
C SER A 109 6.25 -3.46 -3.64
N TYR A 110 6.26 -3.92 -4.89
CA TYR A 110 5.31 -3.55 -5.93
C TYR A 110 4.25 -4.64 -6.10
N PHE A 111 2.98 -4.31 -5.94
CA PHE A 111 1.84 -5.22 -6.02
C PHE A 111 0.90 -4.82 -7.14
N ALA A 112 0.34 -5.81 -7.82
CA ALA A 112 -0.59 -5.57 -8.91
C ALA A 112 -1.77 -6.54 -8.85
N MET A 113 -2.96 -6.00 -9.07
CA MET A 113 -4.19 -6.72 -9.37
C MET A 113 -4.55 -6.39 -10.82
N PRO A 114 -4.18 -7.25 -11.78
CA PRO A 114 -4.59 -7.06 -13.17
C PRO A 114 -6.11 -7.24 -13.33
N ARG A 115 -6.62 -6.90 -14.52
CA ARG A 115 -8.07 -6.84 -14.80
C ARG A 115 -8.82 -8.14 -14.53
N ASP A 116 -8.21 -9.28 -14.80
CA ASP A 116 -8.75 -10.62 -14.52
C ASP A 116 -8.97 -10.83 -13.01
N ILE A 117 -7.95 -10.53 -12.20
CA ILE A 117 -8.06 -10.59 -10.73
C ILE A 117 -9.09 -9.59 -10.22
N MET A 118 -9.13 -8.37 -10.78
CA MET A 118 -10.14 -7.37 -10.42
C MET A 118 -11.55 -7.86 -10.75
N THR A 119 -11.74 -8.49 -11.91
CA THR A 119 -13.02 -9.09 -12.31
C THR A 119 -13.51 -10.14 -11.32
N GLU A 120 -12.63 -11.04 -10.89
CA GLU A 120 -12.97 -12.05 -9.88
C GLU A 120 -13.24 -11.43 -8.51
N CYS A 121 -12.50 -10.38 -8.13
CA CYS A 121 -12.79 -9.64 -6.89
C CYS A 121 -14.19 -9.01 -6.91
N HIS A 122 -14.62 -8.47 -8.06
CA HIS A 122 -15.97 -7.95 -8.26
C HIS A 122 -17.02 -9.04 -8.15
N ASN A 123 -16.81 -10.19 -8.78
CA ASN A 123 -17.73 -11.32 -8.68
C ASN A 123 -17.85 -11.76 -7.20
N LYS A 124 -16.72 -11.94 -6.50
CA LYS A 124 -16.71 -12.37 -5.11
C LYS A 124 -17.33 -11.36 -4.15
N ALA A 125 -17.13 -10.05 -4.38
CA ALA A 125 -17.76 -9.00 -3.58
C ALA A 125 -19.29 -8.96 -3.72
N ASN A 126 -19.86 -9.56 -4.77
CA ASN A 126 -21.32 -9.68 -4.89
C ASN A 126 -21.90 -10.85 -4.09
N GLU A 127 -21.06 -11.80 -3.67
CA GLU A 127 -21.46 -12.97 -2.87
C GLU A 127 -21.28 -12.73 -1.37
N ASP A 128 -20.20 -12.03 -0.99
CA ASP A 128 -19.81 -11.83 0.40
C ASP A 128 -19.88 -10.35 0.79
N ASP A 129 -20.27 -10.06 2.04
CA ASP A 129 -20.25 -8.70 2.64
C ASP A 129 -18.83 -8.12 2.85
N GLY A 130 -17.83 -8.77 2.27
CA GLY A 130 -16.44 -8.33 2.23
C GLY A 130 -15.47 -9.47 2.53
N PHE A 131 -14.31 -9.44 1.88
CA PHE A 131 -13.31 -10.49 2.02
C PHE A 131 -11.89 -9.91 2.07
N LYS A 132 -10.95 -10.72 2.55
CA LYS A 132 -9.52 -10.42 2.51
C LYS A 132 -8.92 -11.00 1.25
N PHE A 133 -8.09 -10.22 0.58
CA PHE A 133 -7.32 -10.68 -0.57
C PHE A 133 -5.84 -10.42 -0.33
N THR A 134 -4.99 -11.43 -0.56
CA THR A 134 -3.54 -11.34 -0.32
C THR A 134 -2.78 -11.48 -1.63
N LEU A 135 -1.95 -10.49 -1.90
CA LEU A 135 -1.04 -10.38 -3.02
C LEU A 135 0.39 -10.66 -2.56
N ARG A 136 1.23 -11.16 -3.48
CA ARG A 136 2.69 -11.15 -3.33
C ARG A 136 3.27 -10.04 -4.20
N ALA A 137 4.37 -9.42 -3.77
CA ALA A 137 5.00 -8.40 -4.58
C ALA A 137 5.65 -9.03 -5.82
N ARG A 138 5.58 -8.32 -6.95
CA ARG A 138 6.17 -8.77 -8.22
C ARG A 138 7.68 -8.80 -8.19
N ASN A 139 8.29 -7.90 -7.44
CA ASN A 139 9.74 -7.75 -7.33
C ASN A 139 10.35 -8.45 -6.10
N ASN A 140 9.52 -8.90 -5.15
CA ASN A 140 9.94 -9.72 -4.01
C ASN A 140 8.78 -10.61 -3.54
N THR A 141 8.81 -11.90 -3.86
CA THR A 141 7.67 -12.81 -3.59
C THR A 141 7.49 -13.16 -2.12
N LEU A 142 8.45 -12.81 -1.26
CA LEU A 142 8.34 -12.94 0.19
C LEU A 142 7.45 -11.85 0.81
N ASP A 143 7.39 -10.69 0.16
CA ASP A 143 6.57 -9.57 0.61
C ASP A 143 5.12 -9.80 0.22
N LYS A 144 4.24 -9.57 1.18
CA LYS A 144 2.80 -9.77 1.01
C LYS A 144 2.06 -8.48 1.30
N LEU A 145 0.99 -8.26 0.56
CA LEU A 145 0.01 -7.20 0.82
C LEU A 145 -1.36 -7.85 0.94
N THR A 146 -1.98 -7.71 2.10
CA THR A 146 -3.37 -8.08 2.32
C THR A 146 -4.22 -6.82 2.32
N ILE A 147 -5.35 -6.86 1.62
CA ILE A 147 -6.34 -5.79 1.55
C ILE A 147 -7.72 -6.34 1.90
N LYS A 148 -8.62 -5.48 2.36
CA LYS A 148 -10.05 -5.81 2.46
C LYS A 148 -10.81 -5.23 1.29
N ILE A 149 -11.65 -6.05 0.67
CA ILE A 149 -12.47 -5.70 -0.48
C ILE A 149 -13.92 -5.79 -0.08
N TYR A 150 -14.69 -4.76 -0.40
CA TYR A 150 -16.13 -4.67 -0.17
C TYR A 150 -16.84 -4.28 -1.46
N LYS A 151 -18.08 -4.70 -1.64
CA LYS A 151 -18.96 -4.10 -2.63
C LYS A 151 -19.28 -2.66 -2.23
N ASN A 152 -19.22 -1.72 -3.18
CA ASN A 152 -19.75 -0.38 -2.95
C ASN A 152 -21.29 -0.45 -2.97
N PRO A 153 -22.01 -0.04 -1.91
CA PRO A 153 -23.47 -0.06 -1.93
C PRO A 153 -24.08 0.92 -2.94
N LEU A 154 -23.32 1.91 -3.40
CA LEU A 154 -23.82 2.97 -4.28
C LEU A 154 -23.76 2.63 -5.77
N ASN A 155 -22.96 1.65 -6.17
CA ASN A 155 -22.75 1.28 -7.58
C ASN A 155 -22.14 -0.14 -7.72
N TYR A 156 -21.76 -0.53 -8.92
CA TYR A 156 -21.14 -1.84 -9.19
C TYR A 156 -19.63 -1.90 -8.92
N ASN A 157 -19.06 -0.88 -8.28
CA ASN A 157 -17.62 -0.85 -8.01
C ASN A 157 -17.29 -1.60 -6.71
N ILE A 158 -16.01 -1.92 -6.55
CA ILE A 158 -15.48 -2.43 -5.29
C ILE A 158 -14.70 -1.33 -4.55
N LEU A 159 -14.70 -1.44 -3.22
CA LEU A 159 -13.91 -0.61 -2.32
C LEU A 159 -12.76 -1.44 -1.78
N ILE A 160 -11.53 -0.97 -2.02
CA ILE A 160 -10.33 -1.54 -1.42
C ILE A 160 -9.95 -0.69 -0.21
N THR A 161 -9.74 -1.35 0.93
CA THR A 161 -9.48 -0.70 2.22
C THR A 161 -8.49 -1.50 3.06
N LEU A 162 -8.04 -0.90 4.18
CA LEU A 162 -7.29 -1.57 5.25
C LEU A 162 -6.08 -2.37 4.74
N PRO A 163 -5.15 -1.74 4.00
CA PRO A 163 -3.95 -2.43 3.59
C PRO A 163 -3.15 -2.87 4.81
N SER A 164 -2.59 -4.07 4.74
CA SER A 164 -1.61 -4.59 5.68
C SER A 164 -0.53 -5.38 4.94
N PHE A 165 0.74 -5.16 5.27
CA PHE A 165 1.83 -5.89 4.65
C PHE A 165 2.53 -6.80 5.65
N ASP A 166 3.13 -7.86 5.12
CA ASP A 166 4.09 -8.72 5.81
C ASP A 166 5.39 -8.72 5.00
N THR A 167 6.51 -8.41 5.64
CA THR A 167 7.85 -8.50 5.04
C THR A 167 8.79 -9.25 5.99
N PRO A 168 9.70 -10.10 5.49
CA PRO A 168 10.77 -10.66 6.32
C PRO A 168 11.59 -9.55 6.98
N LEU A 169 12.02 -9.79 8.21
CA LEU A 169 13.08 -8.98 8.83
C LEU A 169 14.39 -9.37 8.15
N ASN A 170 14.96 -8.47 7.35
CA ASN A 170 16.33 -8.64 6.86
C ASN A 170 17.27 -8.56 8.08
N ILE A 171 17.95 -9.67 8.38
CA ILE A 171 18.97 -9.80 9.44
C ILE A 171 20.23 -9.06 9.03
#